data_AF-A0A7C4BSE5-F1
#
_entry.id   AF-A0A7C4BSE5-F1
#
_cell.length_a   1.000
_cell.length_b   1.000
_cell.length_c   1.000
_cell.angle_alpha   90.00
_cell.angle_beta   90.00
_cell.angle_gamma   90.00
#
_symmetry.space_group_name_H-M   'P 1'
#
loop_
_entity.id
_entity.type
_entity.pdbx_description
1 polymer ?
#
loop_
_entity_poly.entity_id
_entity_poly.type
_entity_poly.pdbx_seq_one_letter_code
_entity_poly.pdbx_strand_id
1 'polypeptide(L)'
;MNEELGRIALAGLLHDIGKFGQRAGEMVMGKRDHASIGEKFVNTYIPKAWQAASAPVAWHHGDPEGLGHEVFPVLVLRVADRLSAGEREQTEEEHGRFPPQMVSPFASLVRPHGEPPKTWLPLEPLTLEEAHLFPQEIPYAESEWRANYSRLWQEFCSQVEKLKVLHETHPNLEAYLLCLLDLLLRYCWCVPSAFYYDVPDVSLYDHLRTTAAI
;
A
#
# COMPACT_ATOMS: atom_id res chain seq x y z
N MET A 1 -17.10 -11.51 -12.40
CA MET A 1 -15.67 -11.95 -12.34
C MET A 1 -15.59 -13.40 -11.83
N ASN A 2 -14.59 -14.21 -12.23
CA ASN A 2 -14.32 -15.53 -11.61
C ASN A 2 -13.90 -15.32 -10.14
N GLU A 3 -14.45 -16.09 -9.20
CA GLU A 3 -14.15 -15.95 -7.76
C GLU A 3 -12.67 -16.16 -7.45
N GLU A 4 -12.01 -17.11 -8.11
CA GLU A 4 -10.57 -17.35 -7.95
C GLU A 4 -9.74 -16.12 -8.40
N LEU A 5 -10.07 -15.57 -9.56
CA LEU A 5 -9.44 -14.35 -10.07
C LEU A 5 -9.66 -13.16 -9.12
N GLY A 6 -10.87 -13.02 -8.58
CA GLY A 6 -11.18 -11.97 -7.61
C GLY A 6 -10.40 -12.09 -6.30
N ARG A 7 -10.12 -13.31 -5.85
CA ARG A 7 -9.27 -13.56 -4.67
C ARG A 7 -7.81 -13.22 -4.95
N ILE A 8 -7.29 -13.52 -6.14
CA ILE A 8 -5.93 -13.13 -6.56
C ILE A 8 -5.83 -11.60 -6.65
N ALA A 9 -6.81 -10.93 -7.25
CA ALA A 9 -6.86 -9.47 -7.31
C ALA A 9 -6.93 -8.84 -5.91
N LEU A 10 -7.72 -9.42 -4.99
CA LEU A 10 -7.75 -8.99 -3.58
C LEU A 10 -6.38 -9.11 -2.92
N ALA A 11 -5.66 -10.22 -3.16
CA ALA A 11 -4.32 -10.40 -2.64
C ALA A 11 -3.34 -9.37 -3.23
N GLY A 12 -3.43 -9.07 -4.53
CA GLY A 12 -2.68 -8.00 -5.20
C GLY A 12 -2.88 -6.64 -4.54
N LEU A 13 -4.13 -6.28 -4.22
CA LEU A 13 -4.48 -5.03 -3.55
C LEU A 13 -4.02 -4.95 -2.09
N LEU A 14 -3.64 -6.07 -1.47
CA LEU A 14 -3.34 -6.14 -0.03
C LEU A 14 -1.93 -6.61 0.30
N HIS A 15 -1.15 -7.14 -0.66
CA HIS A 15 0.14 -7.76 -0.39
C HIS A 15 1.08 -6.86 0.42
N ASP A 16 1.11 -5.57 0.08
CA ASP A 16 1.97 -4.56 0.70
C ASP A 16 1.25 -3.66 1.73
N ILE A 17 -0.01 -3.95 2.08
CA ILE A 17 -0.79 -3.09 2.98
C ILE A 17 -0.13 -2.94 4.36
N GLY A 18 0.64 -3.95 4.77
CA GLY A 18 1.38 -3.92 6.02
C GLY A 18 2.44 -2.82 6.09
N LYS A 19 2.93 -2.29 4.96
CA LYS A 19 3.85 -1.14 4.94
C LYS A 19 3.18 0.12 5.49
N PHE A 20 1.89 0.30 5.21
CA PHE A 20 1.09 1.40 5.74
C PHE A 20 0.93 1.26 7.26
N GLY A 21 0.48 0.10 7.73
CA GLY A 21 0.36 -0.18 9.17
C GLY A 21 1.69 -0.07 9.92
N GLN A 22 2.79 -0.57 9.34
CA GLN A 22 4.14 -0.48 9.91
C GLN A 22 4.56 0.97 10.18
N ARG A 23 4.26 1.89 9.24
CA ARG A 23 4.57 3.32 9.36
C ARG A 23 3.65 4.04 10.35
N ALA A 24 2.41 3.56 10.48
CA ALA A 24 1.47 3.97 11.52
C ALA A 24 1.83 3.48 12.93
N GLY A 25 2.86 2.63 13.05
CA GLY A 25 3.35 2.13 14.33
C GLY A 25 2.73 0.80 14.76
N GLU A 26 2.00 0.11 13.88
CA GLU A 26 1.52 -1.25 14.14
C GLU A 26 2.68 -2.21 14.38
N MET A 27 2.42 -3.19 15.24
CA MET A 27 3.38 -4.23 15.59
C MET A 27 2.67 -5.56 15.78
N VAL A 28 3.35 -6.64 15.42
CA VAL A 28 2.92 -8.02 15.69
C VAL A 28 4.02 -8.70 16.50
N MET A 29 3.68 -9.21 17.69
CA MET A 29 4.63 -9.84 18.62
C MET A 29 5.88 -8.97 18.90
N GLY A 30 5.71 -7.65 18.99
CA GLY A 30 6.79 -6.69 19.22
C GLY A 30 7.69 -6.42 18.01
N LYS A 31 7.40 -7.01 16.84
CA LYS A 31 8.13 -6.76 15.58
C LYS A 31 7.31 -5.89 14.63
N ARG A 32 8.01 -5.00 13.92
CA ARG A 32 7.48 -4.17 12.83
C ARG A 32 7.70 -4.85 11.49
N ASP A 33 7.24 -6.09 11.37
CA ASP A 33 7.32 -6.85 10.12
C ASP A 33 6.08 -6.59 9.28
N HIS A 34 6.24 -6.03 8.07
CA HIS A 34 5.09 -5.62 7.27
C HIS A 34 4.26 -6.81 6.79
N ALA A 35 4.88 -7.96 6.50
CA ALA A 35 4.15 -9.17 6.11
C ALA A 35 3.21 -9.63 7.23
N SER A 36 3.71 -9.73 8.46
CA SER A 36 2.92 -10.07 9.65
C SER A 36 1.82 -9.04 9.94
N ILE A 37 2.10 -7.73 9.76
CA ILE A 37 1.09 -6.67 9.93
C ILE A 37 0.00 -6.77 8.86
N GLY A 38 0.37 -7.08 7.61
CA GLY A 38 -0.56 -7.33 6.52
C GLY A 38 -1.45 -8.54 6.80
N GLU A 39 -0.88 -9.64 7.29
CA GLU A 39 -1.64 -10.82 7.71
C GLU A 39 -2.63 -10.48 8.84
N LYS A 40 -2.19 -9.76 9.88
CA LYS A 40 -3.07 -9.27 10.95
C LYS A 40 -4.21 -8.42 10.38
N PHE A 41 -3.92 -7.52 9.44
CA PHE A 41 -4.92 -6.69 8.79
C PHE A 41 -5.95 -7.56 8.07
N VAL A 42 -5.51 -8.55 7.28
CA VAL A 42 -6.43 -9.42 6.54
C VAL A 42 -7.35 -10.19 7.48
N ASN A 43 -6.79 -10.81 8.51
CA ASN A 43 -7.54 -11.61 9.49
C ASN A 43 -8.54 -10.78 10.31
N THR A 44 -8.28 -9.47 10.45
CA THR A 44 -9.12 -8.56 11.23
C THR A 44 -10.21 -7.93 10.36
N TYR A 45 -9.85 -7.42 9.18
CA TYR A 45 -10.66 -6.47 8.41
C TYR A 45 -11.24 -7.02 7.11
N ILE A 46 -10.87 -8.22 6.68
CA ILE A 46 -11.43 -8.81 5.45
C ILE A 46 -12.54 -9.81 5.80
N PRO A 47 -13.68 -9.83 5.07
CA PRO A 47 -14.75 -10.80 5.29
C PRO A 47 -14.25 -12.24 5.29
N LYS A 48 -14.75 -13.06 6.23
CA LYS A 48 -14.31 -14.46 6.42
C LYS A 48 -14.31 -15.30 5.14
N ALA A 49 -15.30 -15.06 4.26
CA ALA A 49 -15.41 -15.77 2.98
C ALA A 49 -14.18 -15.60 2.06
N TRP A 50 -13.42 -14.51 2.23
CA TRP A 50 -12.29 -14.15 1.37
C TRP A 50 -10.96 -14.10 2.12
N GLN A 51 -10.94 -14.39 3.43
CA GLN A 51 -9.71 -14.46 4.21
C GLN A 51 -8.74 -15.54 3.69
N ALA A 52 -9.22 -16.59 3.02
CA ALA A 52 -8.35 -17.58 2.39
C ALA A 52 -7.44 -16.97 1.30
N ALA A 53 -7.81 -15.82 0.72
CA ALA A 53 -6.96 -15.07 -0.20
C ALA A 53 -5.76 -14.37 0.50
N SER A 54 -5.57 -14.58 1.81
CA SER A 54 -4.49 -13.99 2.61
C SER A 54 -3.15 -14.70 2.44
N ALA A 55 -3.13 -15.95 1.99
CA ALA A 55 -1.88 -16.70 1.91
C ALA A 55 -0.83 -15.97 1.03
N PRO A 56 -1.18 -15.41 -0.14
CA PRO A 56 -0.24 -14.59 -0.89
C PRO A 56 0.18 -13.29 -0.17
N VAL A 57 -0.70 -12.68 0.62
CA VAL A 57 -0.38 -11.47 1.41
C VAL A 57 0.65 -11.76 2.50
N ALA A 58 0.49 -12.85 3.25
CA ALA A 58 1.42 -13.23 4.31
C ALA A 58 2.75 -13.80 3.77
N TRP A 59 2.73 -14.46 2.60
CA TRP A 59 3.85 -15.26 2.10
C TRP A 59 4.55 -14.72 0.85
N HIS A 60 4.22 -13.53 0.33
CA HIS A 60 4.88 -13.01 -0.88
C HIS A 60 6.39 -12.78 -0.74
N HIS A 61 6.95 -12.72 0.48
CA HIS A 61 8.41 -12.65 0.74
C HIS A 61 9.05 -13.93 1.30
N GLY A 62 8.28 -14.98 1.62
CA GLY A 62 8.79 -16.22 2.25
C GLY A 62 9.34 -17.27 1.28
N ASP A 63 9.57 -18.49 1.74
CA ASP A 63 9.74 -19.65 0.86
C ASP A 63 8.36 -20.30 0.64
N PRO A 64 7.85 -20.41 -0.61
CA PRO A 64 6.56 -21.03 -0.87
C PRO A 64 6.59 -22.56 -0.75
N GLU A 65 7.76 -23.19 -0.57
CA GLU A 65 7.87 -24.64 -0.37
C GLU A 65 7.01 -25.10 0.83
N GLY A 66 6.00 -25.93 0.56
CA GLY A 66 5.05 -26.44 1.58
C GLY A 66 3.65 -25.83 1.56
N LEU A 67 3.39 -24.82 0.72
CA LEU A 67 2.07 -24.16 0.62
C LEU A 67 1.01 -24.95 -0.19
N GLY A 68 1.36 -26.12 -0.74
CA GLY A 68 0.41 -26.98 -1.47
C GLY A 68 -0.24 -26.26 -2.65
N HIS A 69 -1.57 -26.15 -2.64
CA HIS A 69 -2.32 -25.49 -3.71
C HIS A 69 -2.16 -23.95 -3.75
N GLU A 70 -1.68 -23.33 -2.67
CA GLU A 70 -1.47 -21.87 -2.59
C GLU A 70 -0.16 -21.40 -3.25
N VAL A 71 0.72 -22.33 -3.65
CA VAL A 71 2.01 -22.00 -4.30
C VAL A 71 1.79 -21.19 -5.57
N PHE A 72 0.84 -21.59 -6.42
CA PHE A 72 0.63 -20.93 -7.71
C PHE A 72 0.16 -19.47 -7.56
N PRO A 73 -0.91 -19.16 -6.77
CA PRO A 73 -1.29 -17.78 -6.49
C PRO A 73 -0.17 -16.91 -5.91
N VAL A 74 0.65 -17.46 -5.00
CA VAL A 74 1.81 -16.75 -4.43
C VAL A 74 2.85 -16.41 -5.50
N LEU A 75 3.13 -17.34 -6.41
CA LEU A 75 4.08 -17.11 -7.52
C LEU A 75 3.56 -16.07 -8.51
N VAL A 76 2.27 -16.12 -8.86
CA VAL A 76 1.62 -15.11 -9.71
C VAL A 76 1.79 -13.73 -9.09
N LEU A 77 1.42 -13.58 -7.81
CA LEU A 77 1.54 -12.31 -7.09
C LEU A 77 2.98 -11.79 -7.04
N ARG A 78 3.97 -12.66 -6.81
CA ARG A 78 5.39 -12.26 -6.84
C ARG A 78 5.86 -11.75 -8.19
N VAL A 79 5.40 -12.37 -9.27
CA VAL A 79 5.74 -11.93 -10.62
C VAL A 79 5.07 -10.58 -10.89
N ALA A 80 3.80 -10.43 -10.54
CA ALA A 80 3.06 -9.17 -10.69
C ALA A 80 3.70 -8.02 -9.90
N ASP A 81 4.08 -8.25 -8.63
CA ASP A 81 4.78 -7.28 -7.78
C ASP A 81 6.10 -6.82 -8.40
N ARG A 82 6.91 -7.75 -8.92
CA ARG A 82 8.17 -7.45 -9.59
C ARG A 82 7.98 -6.65 -10.88
N LEU A 83 6.98 -7.01 -11.68
CA LEU A 83 6.66 -6.29 -12.92
C LEU A 83 6.16 -4.88 -12.63
N SER A 84 5.35 -4.72 -11.58
CA SER A 84 4.85 -3.43 -11.08
C SER A 84 5.98 -2.53 -10.54
N ALA A 85 7.02 -3.12 -9.96
CA ALA A 85 8.16 -2.41 -9.37
C ALA A 85 9.37 -2.21 -10.30
N GLY A 86 9.27 -2.59 -11.59
CA GLY A 86 10.43 -2.71 -12.48
C GLY A 86 11.16 -1.41 -12.82
N GLU A 87 10.50 -0.25 -12.73
CA GLU A 87 11.05 1.06 -13.09
C GLU A 87 11.11 1.99 -11.87
N ARG A 88 12.01 1.72 -10.91
CA ARG A 88 12.25 2.60 -9.76
C ARG A 88 13.62 3.26 -9.85
N GLU A 89 13.65 4.58 -9.66
CA GLU A 89 14.90 5.32 -9.54
C GLU A 89 15.55 5.04 -8.20
N GLN A 90 16.74 4.43 -8.23
CA GLN A 90 17.55 4.22 -7.04
C GLN A 90 18.22 5.52 -6.62
N THR A 91 18.24 5.79 -5.33
CA THR A 91 18.93 6.99 -4.82
C THR A 91 20.44 6.76 -4.72
N GLU A 92 21.23 7.72 -5.22
CA GLU A 92 22.67 7.80 -4.99
C GLU A 92 23.03 8.44 -3.64
N GLU A 93 22.03 8.89 -2.85
CA GLU A 93 22.27 9.56 -1.57
C GLU A 93 22.88 8.61 -0.51
N GLU A 94 24.20 8.60 -0.40
CA GLU A 94 24.97 7.83 0.60
C GLU A 94 24.63 8.16 2.07
N HIS A 95 23.93 9.27 2.36
CA HIS A 95 23.90 9.87 3.69
C HIS A 95 22.51 10.17 4.29
N GLY A 96 21.40 9.82 3.63
CA GLY A 96 20.06 10.12 4.18
C GLY A 96 18.98 9.17 3.67
N ARG A 97 18.25 8.52 4.58
CA ARG A 97 17.00 7.85 4.22
C ARG A 97 15.96 8.93 3.93
N PHE A 98 15.26 8.86 2.80
CA PHE A 98 14.09 9.70 2.58
C PHE A 98 13.14 9.58 3.77
N PRO A 99 12.46 10.67 4.17
CA PRO A 99 11.32 10.52 5.07
C PRO A 99 10.29 9.59 4.41
N PRO A 100 9.47 8.87 5.18
CA PRO A 100 8.39 8.04 4.66
C PRO A 100 7.25 8.93 4.15
N GLN A 101 7.52 9.82 3.19
CA GLN A 101 6.60 10.78 2.61
C GLN A 101 6.84 10.81 1.11
N MET A 102 5.76 10.77 0.34
CA MET A 102 5.85 10.68 -1.11
C MET A 102 6.41 11.97 -1.70
N VAL A 103 7.43 11.84 -2.54
CA VAL A 103 7.95 12.94 -3.36
C VAL A 103 7.02 13.12 -4.55
N SER A 104 6.77 14.35 -4.95
CA SER A 104 5.97 14.64 -6.14
C SER A 104 6.62 13.96 -7.35
N PRO A 105 5.87 13.19 -8.16
CA PRO A 105 6.42 12.55 -9.36
C PRO A 105 6.88 13.58 -10.40
N PHE A 106 6.49 14.85 -10.26
CA PHE A 106 7.01 15.93 -11.08
C PHE A 106 8.47 16.28 -10.79
N ALA A 107 9.03 15.86 -9.64
CA ALA A 107 10.44 16.07 -9.30
C ALA A 107 11.39 15.29 -10.23
N SER A 108 10.94 14.16 -10.76
CA SER A 108 11.72 13.27 -11.64
C SER A 108 11.65 13.69 -13.13
N LEU A 109 10.95 14.80 -13.45
CA LEU A 109 10.83 15.27 -14.83
C LEU A 109 12.07 16.07 -15.27
N VAL A 110 12.75 15.58 -16.31
CA VAL A 110 13.86 16.30 -16.95
C VAL A 110 13.33 17.52 -17.70
N ARG A 111 13.84 18.72 -17.36
CA ARG A 111 13.49 19.97 -18.06
C ARG A 111 14.73 20.62 -18.69
N PRO A 112 14.57 21.40 -19.77
CA PRO A 112 15.69 22.12 -20.42
C PRO A 112 16.45 23.07 -19.47
N HIS A 113 15.83 23.48 -18.37
CA HIS A 113 16.37 24.46 -17.42
C HIS A 113 16.80 23.83 -16.09
N GLY A 114 16.99 22.51 -16.05
CA GLY A 114 17.41 21.77 -14.86
C GLY A 114 16.26 21.04 -14.17
N GLU A 115 16.64 20.21 -13.20
CA GLU A 115 15.70 19.38 -12.44
C GLU A 115 14.78 20.23 -11.54
N PRO A 116 13.48 19.90 -11.46
CA PRO A 116 12.60 20.49 -10.48
C PRO A 116 13.05 20.21 -9.04
N PRO A 117 12.78 21.15 -8.10
CA PRO A 117 13.00 20.88 -6.70
C PRO A 117 12.11 19.73 -6.25
N LYS A 118 12.64 18.89 -5.36
CA LYS A 118 11.84 17.87 -4.66
C LYS A 118 10.80 18.59 -3.80
N THR A 119 9.55 18.13 -3.90
CA THR A 119 8.43 18.57 -3.07
C THR A 119 7.68 17.35 -2.56
N TRP A 120 6.98 17.45 -1.45
CA TRP A 120 6.43 16.30 -0.71
C TRP A 120 4.91 16.38 -0.60
N LEU A 121 4.23 15.29 -0.94
CA LEU A 121 2.77 15.22 -0.81
C LEU A 121 2.33 15.20 0.67
N PRO A 122 1.21 15.85 1.01
CA PRO A 122 0.68 15.83 2.36
C PRO A 122 0.22 14.41 2.73
N LEU A 123 0.44 14.01 3.99
CA LEU A 123 -0.04 12.75 4.52
C LEU A 123 -1.48 12.94 5.02
N GLU A 124 -2.41 13.08 4.07
CA GLU A 124 -3.83 13.34 4.30
C GLU A 124 -4.71 12.43 3.43
N PRO A 125 -5.95 12.11 3.86
CA PRO A 125 -6.92 11.49 2.97
C PRO A 125 -7.13 12.36 1.73
N LEU A 126 -7.26 11.75 0.56
CA LEU A 126 -7.54 12.48 -0.67
C LEU A 126 -8.89 13.19 -0.57
N THR A 127 -8.87 14.51 -0.58
CA THR A 127 -10.05 15.39 -0.66
C THR A 127 -9.83 16.45 -1.73
N LEU A 128 -10.90 17.18 -2.10
CA LEU A 128 -10.81 18.30 -3.04
C LEU A 128 -10.38 19.62 -2.35
N GLU A 129 -9.82 19.54 -1.15
CA GLU A 129 -9.31 20.71 -0.43
C GLU A 129 -7.88 20.98 -0.86
N GLU A 130 -7.59 22.23 -1.25
CA GLU A 130 -6.28 22.64 -1.78
C GLU A 130 -5.13 22.24 -0.84
N ALA A 131 -5.33 22.40 0.47
CA ALA A 131 -4.35 22.04 1.50
C ALA A 131 -3.99 20.54 1.54
N HIS A 132 -4.81 19.66 0.97
CA HIS A 132 -4.61 18.22 0.94
C HIS A 132 -4.19 17.70 -0.44
N LEU A 133 -4.09 18.56 -1.46
CA LEU A 133 -3.78 18.16 -2.83
C LEU A 133 -2.36 18.50 -3.24
N PHE A 134 -1.85 19.66 -2.82
CA PHE A 134 -0.61 20.19 -3.36
C PHE A 134 0.63 19.79 -2.54
N PRO A 135 1.76 19.45 -3.20
CA PRO A 135 3.02 19.20 -2.52
C PRO A 135 3.53 20.41 -1.75
N GLN A 136 4.26 20.14 -0.67
CA GLN A 136 4.93 21.13 0.18
C GLN A 136 6.45 21.12 -0.06
N GLU A 137 7.13 22.23 0.22
CA GLU A 137 8.60 22.34 0.03
C GLU A 137 9.43 21.74 1.17
N ILE A 138 8.81 21.40 2.29
CA ILE A 138 9.51 20.87 3.46
C ILE A 138 8.79 19.59 3.88
N PRO A 139 9.51 18.45 4.03
CA PRO A 139 8.89 17.23 4.54
C PRO A 139 8.56 17.37 6.02
N TYR A 140 7.60 16.56 6.48
CA TYR A 140 7.23 16.51 7.90
C TYR A 140 8.40 16.05 8.77
N ALA A 141 8.52 16.63 9.97
CA ALA A 141 9.40 16.09 11.00
C ALA A 141 8.93 14.71 11.47
N GLU A 142 9.81 13.97 12.15
CA GLU A 142 9.50 12.59 12.55
C GLU A 142 8.27 12.44 13.43
N SER A 143 8.08 13.33 14.41
CA SER A 143 6.89 13.33 15.25
C SER A 143 5.61 13.57 14.46
N GLU A 144 5.68 14.41 13.42
CA GLU A 144 4.52 14.82 12.63
C GLU A 144 4.09 13.71 11.67
N TRP A 145 5.02 13.15 10.88
CA TRP A 145 4.64 12.07 9.96
C TRP A 145 4.15 10.84 10.72
N ARG A 146 4.71 10.53 11.90
CA ARG A 146 4.22 9.42 12.75
C ARG A 146 2.78 9.63 13.19
N ALA A 147 2.44 10.86 13.62
CA ALA A 147 1.09 11.21 14.02
C ALA A 147 0.12 11.13 12.82
N ASN A 148 0.52 11.66 11.66
CA ASN A 148 -0.27 11.62 10.43
C ASN A 148 -0.55 10.17 9.99
N TYR A 149 0.47 9.32 9.92
CA TYR A 149 0.28 7.90 9.59
C TYR A 149 -0.66 7.17 10.55
N SER A 150 -0.51 7.41 11.86
CA SER A 150 -1.38 6.80 12.87
C SER A 150 -2.84 7.18 12.66
N ARG A 151 -3.11 8.47 12.40
CA ARG A 151 -4.46 8.96 12.09
C ARG A 151 -5.00 8.37 10.78
N LEU A 152 -4.23 8.46 9.69
CA LEU A 152 -4.63 7.93 8.38
C LEU A 152 -4.97 6.44 8.45
N TRP A 153 -4.15 5.65 9.14
CA TRP A 153 -4.36 4.22 9.32
C TRP A 153 -5.63 3.91 10.13
N GLN A 154 -5.87 4.63 11.23
CA GLN A 154 -7.07 4.46 12.04
C GLN A 154 -8.34 4.77 11.25
N GLU A 155 -8.34 5.86 10.48
CA GLU A 155 -9.46 6.22 9.62
C GLU A 155 -9.68 5.18 8.51
N PHE A 156 -8.61 4.74 7.83
CA PHE A 156 -8.67 3.69 6.82
C PHE A 156 -9.27 2.40 7.39
N CYS A 157 -8.72 1.88 8.49
CA CYS A 157 -9.22 0.66 9.15
C CYS A 157 -10.69 0.79 9.57
N SER A 158 -11.12 1.97 10.04
CA SER A 158 -12.52 2.24 10.38
C SER A 158 -13.45 2.14 9.17
N GLN A 159 -13.03 2.63 7.99
CA GLN A 159 -13.83 2.48 6.76
C GLN A 159 -13.84 1.05 6.24
N VAL A 160 -12.69 0.35 6.30
CA VAL A 160 -12.61 -1.06 5.87
C VAL A 160 -13.46 -1.97 6.78
N GLU A 161 -13.53 -1.71 8.09
CA GLU A 161 -14.42 -2.47 8.99
C GLU A 161 -15.90 -2.30 8.60
N LYS A 162 -16.34 -1.11 8.21
CA LYS A 162 -17.71 -0.90 7.71
C LYS A 162 -17.96 -1.69 6.42
N LEU A 163 -17.00 -1.67 5.51
CA LEU A 163 -17.07 -2.42 4.25
C LEU A 163 -17.13 -3.93 4.51
N LYS A 164 -16.35 -4.43 5.48
CA LYS A 164 -16.38 -5.82 5.92
C LYS A 164 -17.75 -6.21 6.44
N VAL A 165 -18.32 -5.47 7.39
CA VAL A 165 -19.64 -5.77 7.98
C VAL A 165 -20.72 -5.84 6.90
N LEU A 166 -20.70 -4.93 5.93
CA LEU A 166 -21.62 -4.93 4.80
C LEU A 166 -21.52 -6.23 3.98
N HIS A 167 -20.30 -6.64 3.62
CA HIS A 167 -20.08 -7.80 2.75
C HIS A 167 -20.01 -9.15 3.48
N GLU A 168 -19.89 -9.17 4.81
CA GLU A 168 -20.20 -10.35 5.61
C GLU A 168 -21.69 -10.68 5.58
N THR A 169 -22.54 -9.64 5.55
CA THR A 169 -24.01 -9.80 5.50
C THR A 169 -24.51 -10.00 4.06
N HIS A 170 -23.91 -9.30 3.10
CA HIS A 170 -24.27 -9.35 1.67
C HIS A 170 -23.01 -9.58 0.81
N PRO A 171 -22.53 -10.83 0.69
CA PRO A 171 -21.31 -11.14 -0.04
C PRO A 171 -21.42 -10.74 -1.52
N ASN A 172 -20.52 -9.85 -1.95
CA ASN A 172 -20.35 -9.46 -3.35
C ASN A 172 -18.91 -9.02 -3.55
N LEU A 173 -18.08 -9.94 -4.06
CA LEU A 173 -16.64 -9.73 -4.18
C LEU A 173 -16.30 -8.59 -5.15
N GLU A 174 -17.04 -8.46 -6.25
CA GLU A 174 -16.79 -7.42 -7.25
C GLU A 174 -17.04 -6.02 -6.68
N ALA A 175 -18.19 -5.83 -6.02
CA ALA A 175 -18.48 -4.58 -5.31
C ALA A 175 -17.47 -4.31 -4.18
N TYR A 176 -17.07 -5.35 -3.45
CA TYR A 176 -16.07 -5.23 -2.40
C TYR A 176 -14.72 -4.73 -2.93
N LEU A 177 -14.22 -5.31 -4.03
CA LEU A 177 -12.96 -4.88 -4.66
C LEU A 177 -13.01 -3.43 -5.11
N LEU A 178 -14.13 -2.99 -5.72
CA LEU A 178 -14.30 -1.60 -6.15
C LEU A 178 -14.28 -0.64 -4.96
N CYS A 179 -15.01 -0.96 -3.89
CA CYS A 179 -15.01 -0.15 -2.67
C CYS A 179 -13.63 -0.14 -1.99
N LEU A 180 -12.94 -1.28 -1.93
CA LEU A 180 -11.60 -1.35 -1.36
C LEU A 180 -10.60 -0.54 -2.19
N LEU A 181 -10.69 -0.59 -3.51
CA LEU A 181 -9.85 0.22 -4.40
C LEU A 181 -10.06 1.73 -4.18
N ASP A 182 -11.30 2.17 -3.96
CA ASP A 182 -11.61 3.57 -3.61
C ASP A 182 -11.02 3.96 -2.24
N LEU A 183 -11.13 3.09 -1.23
CA LEU A 183 -10.49 3.33 0.08
C LEU A 183 -8.97 3.39 -0.04
N LEU A 184 -8.35 2.50 -0.83
CA LEU A 184 -6.92 2.53 -1.08
C LEU A 184 -6.52 3.82 -1.81
N LEU A 185 -7.27 4.28 -2.81
CA LEU A 185 -7.03 5.57 -3.45
C LEU A 185 -7.08 6.69 -2.40
N ARG A 186 -8.14 6.73 -1.61
CA ARG A 186 -8.34 7.80 -0.64
C ARG A 186 -7.26 7.88 0.42
N TYR A 187 -6.77 6.75 0.92
CA TYR A 187 -5.84 6.72 2.07
C TYR A 187 -4.39 6.40 1.72
N CYS A 188 -4.10 5.84 0.54
CA CYS A 188 -2.76 5.41 0.14
C CYS A 188 -2.18 6.19 -1.06
N TRP A 189 -2.88 7.18 -1.62
CA TRP A 189 -2.37 8.01 -2.73
C TRP A 189 -1.08 8.77 -2.40
N CYS A 190 -0.89 9.18 -1.14
CA CYS A 190 0.26 9.95 -0.66
C CYS A 190 1.28 9.10 0.13
N VAL A 191 1.02 7.81 0.27
CA VAL A 191 1.86 6.88 1.02
C VAL A 191 2.84 6.26 0.01
N PRO A 192 4.18 6.41 0.16
CA PRO A 192 5.10 5.87 -0.85
C PRO A 192 5.17 4.34 -0.80
N SER A 193 5.23 3.66 -1.95
CA SER A 193 5.35 2.19 -2.00
C SER A 193 6.70 1.70 -1.43
N ALA A 194 7.78 2.44 -1.70
CA ALA A 194 9.12 2.24 -1.16
C ALA A 194 9.80 3.61 -0.93
N PHE A 195 10.75 3.67 0.01
CA PHE A 195 11.45 4.91 0.35
C PHE A 195 12.87 4.70 0.91
N TYR A 196 13.32 3.45 1.09
CA TYR A 196 14.59 3.14 1.74
C TYR A 196 15.78 3.26 0.80
N TYR A 197 15.62 2.80 -0.45
CA TYR A 197 16.64 2.76 -1.49
C TYR A 197 16.17 3.40 -2.80
N ASP A 198 14.88 3.72 -2.87
CA ASP A 198 14.20 4.26 -4.05
C ASP A 198 13.75 5.68 -3.73
N VAL A 199 13.73 6.53 -4.76
CA VAL A 199 12.99 7.80 -4.69
C VAL A 199 11.51 7.47 -4.42
N PRO A 200 10.88 8.03 -3.36
CA PRO A 200 9.53 7.66 -2.97
C PRO A 200 8.48 8.38 -3.82
N ASP A 201 8.51 8.23 -5.14
CA ASP A 201 7.63 8.93 -6.10
C ASP A 201 6.51 8.05 -6.68
N VAL A 202 6.46 6.77 -6.30
CA VAL A 202 5.36 5.84 -6.61
C VAL A 202 4.48 5.62 -5.39
N SER A 203 3.20 5.94 -5.49
CA SER A 203 2.24 5.74 -4.39
C SER A 203 2.01 4.26 -4.13
N LEU A 204 1.70 3.92 -2.88
CA LEU A 204 1.31 2.58 -2.44
C LEU A 204 0.00 2.20 -3.13
N TYR A 205 -0.93 3.14 -3.32
CA TYR A 205 -2.15 2.90 -4.08
C TYR A 205 -1.85 2.45 -5.52
N ASP A 206 -1.02 3.19 -6.25
CA ASP A 206 -0.74 2.86 -7.65
C ASP A 206 -0.02 1.52 -7.75
N HIS A 207 0.97 1.27 -6.89
CA HIS A 207 1.67 -0.02 -6.80
C HIS A 207 0.70 -1.20 -6.54
N LEU A 208 -0.18 -1.06 -5.55
CA LEU A 208 -1.18 -2.10 -5.22
C LEU A 208 -2.16 -2.32 -6.38
N ARG A 209 -2.64 -1.24 -7.01
CA ARG A 209 -3.57 -1.30 -8.15
C ARG A 209 -2.94 -1.98 -9.35
N THR A 210 -1.72 -1.61 -9.73
CA THR A 210 -1.03 -2.19 -10.89
C THR A 210 -0.64 -3.63 -10.63
N THR A 211 -0.17 -3.97 -9.42
CA THR A 211 0.10 -5.36 -9.02
C THR A 211 -1.17 -6.23 -9.07
N ALA A 212 -2.33 -5.70 -8.69
CA ALA A 212 -3.59 -6.45 -8.78
C ALA A 212 -4.12 -6.59 -10.22
N ALA A 213 -3.71 -5.70 -11.13
CA ALA A 213 -4.15 -5.70 -12.52
C ALA A 213 -3.33 -6.63 -13.43
N ILE A 214 -2.05 -6.83 -13.10
CA ILE A 214 -1.11 -7.73 -13.79
C ILE A 214 -1.40 -9.19 -13.41
#